data_AF-A0A537JWX1-F1
#
_entry.id   AF-A0A537JWX1-F1
#
_cell.length_a   1.000
_cell.length_b   1.000
_cell.length_c   1.000
_cell.angle_alpha   90.00
_cell.angle_beta   90.00
_cell.angle_gamma   90.00
#
_symmetry.space_group_name_H-M   'P 1'
#
loop_
_entity.id
_entity.type
_entity.pdbx_description
1 polymer ?
#
loop_
_entity_poly.entity_id
_entity_poly.type
_entity_poly.pdbx_seq_one_letter_code
_entity_poly.pdbx_strand_id
1 'polypeptide(L)'
;SQGTIEGYTIGNDMSSRDIEGENPLYLPQAKSYNGSAAIGPCLYVPGSPIHPDTIIHLEILRKAEKIFSGDVAINRMKRKHRELAEYLFRETSFPHGVYLMTGTGIVPPDHFTLVVGDQIKISIDGIGTLVNTVGQ
;
A
#
# COMPACT_ATOMS: atom_id res chain seq x y z
N SER A 1 -16.35 7.03 13.86
CA SER A 1 -15.01 7.65 13.92
C SER A 1 -15.07 9.10 13.41
N GLN A 2 -14.13 9.97 13.81
CA GLN A 2 -14.03 11.38 13.37
C GLN A 2 -12.93 11.62 12.32
N GLY A 3 -12.37 10.57 11.72
CA GLY A 3 -11.29 10.72 10.71
C GLY A 3 -9.94 11.11 11.27
N THR A 4 -9.73 10.94 12.58
CA THR A 4 -8.43 11.04 13.25
C THR A 4 -7.54 9.86 12.86
N ILE A 5 -6.22 10.08 12.86
CA ILE A 5 -5.23 9.05 12.54
C ILE A 5 -4.81 8.39 13.85
N GLU A 6 -5.23 7.15 14.05
CA GLU A 6 -4.96 6.38 15.28
C GLU A 6 -3.69 5.52 15.19
N GLY A 7 -3.17 5.29 13.99
CA GLY A 7 -1.99 4.46 13.79
C GLY A 7 -1.65 4.25 12.32
N TYR A 8 -0.55 3.54 12.11
CA TYR A 8 0.04 3.24 10.80
C TYR A 8 0.27 1.73 10.68
N THR A 9 0.06 1.18 9.50
CA THR A 9 0.38 -0.21 9.17
C THR A 9 0.90 -0.27 7.75
N ILE A 10 1.53 -1.37 7.37
CA ILE A 10 1.96 -1.60 6.01
C ILE A 10 0.78 -2.16 5.24
N GLY A 11 0.50 -1.59 4.06
CA GLY A 11 -0.53 -2.07 3.15
C GLY A 11 0.06 -2.49 1.82
N ASN A 12 -0.42 -3.59 1.27
CA ASN A 12 -0.17 -4.02 -0.09
C ASN A 12 -1.46 -3.85 -0.91
N ASP A 13 -1.51 -2.83 -1.76
CA ASP A 13 -2.62 -2.51 -2.68
C ASP A 13 -2.33 -3.11 -4.05
N MET A 14 -2.74 -4.37 -4.26
CA MET A 14 -2.48 -5.08 -5.50
C MET A 14 -3.39 -4.56 -6.61
N SER A 15 -2.83 -4.42 -7.80
CA SER A 15 -3.53 -3.84 -8.95
C SER A 15 -3.29 -4.67 -10.19
N SER A 16 -4.37 -5.06 -10.88
CA SER A 16 -4.27 -5.62 -12.23
C SER A 16 -4.04 -4.50 -13.23
N ARG A 17 -2.78 -4.34 -13.67
CA ARG A 17 -2.41 -3.30 -14.65
C ARG A 17 -3.01 -3.53 -16.03
N ASP A 18 -3.26 -4.79 -16.39
CA ASP A 18 -3.91 -5.14 -17.65
C ASP A 18 -5.34 -4.58 -17.67
N ILE A 19 -6.11 -4.80 -16.59
CA ILE A 19 -7.49 -4.28 -16.47
C ILE A 19 -7.50 -2.75 -16.31
N GLU A 20 -6.62 -2.21 -15.45
CA GLU A 20 -6.55 -0.77 -15.19
C GLU A 20 -6.14 0.04 -16.43
N GLY A 21 -5.18 -0.49 -17.22
CA GLY A 21 -4.65 0.16 -18.41
C GLY A 21 -5.60 0.13 -19.62
N GLU A 22 -6.53 -0.82 -19.67
CA GLU A 22 -7.52 -0.91 -20.75
C GLU A 22 -8.56 0.22 -20.71
N ASN A 23 -9.12 0.50 -19.54
CA ASN A 23 -10.14 1.54 -19.39
C ASN A 23 -10.20 2.05 -17.94
N PRO A 24 -10.16 3.37 -17.69
CA PRO A 24 -10.31 3.93 -16.34
C PRO A 24 -11.60 3.49 -15.62
N LEU A 25 -12.66 3.13 -16.35
CA LEU A 25 -13.90 2.61 -15.76
C LEU A 25 -13.73 1.23 -15.10
N TYR A 26 -12.66 0.49 -15.42
CA TYR A 26 -12.39 -0.82 -14.85
C TYR A 26 -11.53 -0.78 -13.59
N LEU A 27 -11.14 0.42 -13.13
CA LEU A 27 -10.36 0.59 -11.90
C LEU A 27 -10.96 -0.15 -10.68
N PRO A 28 -12.29 -0.16 -10.45
CA PRO A 28 -12.86 -0.94 -9.34
C PRO A 28 -12.54 -2.44 -9.45
N GLN A 29 -12.62 -3.02 -10.66
CA GLN A 29 -12.32 -4.43 -10.90
C GLN A 29 -10.81 -4.72 -10.81
N ALA A 30 -9.98 -3.78 -11.29
CA ALA A 30 -8.53 -3.88 -11.19
C ALA A 30 -8.01 -3.84 -9.74
N LYS A 31 -8.81 -3.33 -8.79
CA LYS A 31 -8.45 -3.15 -7.37
C LYS A 31 -9.22 -4.06 -6.41
N SER A 32 -10.37 -4.59 -6.82
CA SER A 32 -11.27 -5.36 -5.97
C SER A 32 -11.42 -6.79 -6.50
N TYR A 33 -10.56 -7.67 -6.00
CA TYR A 33 -10.60 -9.11 -6.29
C TYR A 33 -10.07 -9.90 -5.09
N ASN A 34 -10.23 -11.22 -5.11
CA ASN A 34 -9.79 -12.07 -4.01
C ASN A 34 -8.27 -11.93 -3.80
N GLY A 35 -7.85 -11.53 -2.60
CA GLY A 35 -6.44 -11.33 -2.28
C GLY A 35 -5.82 -10.05 -2.83
N SER A 36 -6.62 -9.07 -3.28
CA SER A 36 -6.10 -7.79 -3.80
C SER A 36 -5.54 -6.85 -2.73
N ALA A 37 -5.82 -7.10 -1.45
CA ALA A 37 -5.34 -6.26 -0.35
C ALA A 37 -4.78 -7.09 0.80
N ALA A 38 -3.62 -6.67 1.33
CA ALA A 38 -3.07 -7.17 2.57
C ALA A 38 -2.62 -6.02 3.47
N ILE A 39 -2.73 -6.20 4.78
CA ILE A 39 -2.25 -5.25 5.80
C ILE A 39 -1.51 -5.98 6.91
N GLY A 40 -0.55 -5.33 7.55
CA GLY A 40 0.21 -5.90 8.66
C GLY A 40 1.65 -5.37 8.74
N PRO A 41 2.58 -6.09 9.40
CA PRO A 41 2.32 -7.24 10.28
C PRO A 41 1.65 -6.85 11.60
N CYS A 42 1.62 -5.55 11.92
CA CYS A 42 1.02 -5.00 13.13
C CYS A 42 0.40 -3.63 12.84
N LEU A 43 -0.32 -3.09 13.82
CA LEU A 43 -0.72 -1.69 13.85
C LEU A 43 0.25 -0.93 14.76
N TYR A 44 1.03 -0.02 14.17
CA TYR A 44 1.92 0.88 14.90
C TYR A 44 1.13 2.09 15.41
N VAL A 45 1.11 2.29 16.73
CA VAL A 45 0.36 3.36 17.40
C VAL A 45 1.35 4.30 18.09
N PRO A 46 1.95 5.26 17.38
CA PRO A 46 2.90 6.21 17.97
C PRO A 46 2.21 7.32 18.76
N GLY A 47 2.93 7.93 19.69
CA GLY A 47 2.47 9.14 20.40
C GLY A 47 2.52 10.43 19.56
N SER A 48 3.17 10.39 18.39
CA SER A 48 3.25 11.49 17.43
C SER A 48 3.11 10.97 16.01
N PRO A 49 2.78 11.81 15.00
CA PRO A 49 2.73 11.37 13.61
C PRO A 49 4.02 10.70 13.15
N ILE A 50 3.91 9.76 12.22
CA ILE A 50 5.07 9.10 11.61
C ILE A 50 6.04 10.12 11.01
N HIS A 51 7.34 9.89 11.18
CA HIS A 51 8.35 10.83 10.74
C HIS A 51 8.33 10.97 9.20
N PRO A 52 8.41 12.19 8.64
CA PRO A 52 8.38 12.37 7.19
C PRO A 52 9.55 11.69 6.47
N ASP A 53 10.69 11.50 7.14
CA ASP A 53 11.86 10.80 6.57
C ASP A 53 11.82 9.28 6.74
N THR A 54 10.74 8.72 7.30
CA THR A 54 10.54 7.27 7.34
C THR A 54 10.55 6.71 5.92
N ILE A 55 11.37 5.67 5.71
CA ILE A 55 11.51 5.01 4.42
C ILE A 55 10.52 3.85 4.29
N ILE A 56 9.94 3.74 3.11
CA ILE A 56 9.18 2.59 2.63
C ILE A 56 10.08 1.86 1.64
N HIS A 57 10.28 0.56 1.83
CA HIS A 57 11.09 -0.29 0.96
C HIS A 57 10.23 -1.41 0.37
N LEU A 58 10.37 -1.67 -0.92
CA LEU A 58 9.72 -2.76 -1.64
C LEU A 58 10.77 -3.66 -2.26
N GLU A 59 10.69 -4.96 -2.00
CA GLU A 59 11.42 -6.00 -2.73
C GLU A 59 10.45 -7.02 -3.32
N ILE A 60 10.74 -7.48 -4.52
CA ILE A 60 10.04 -8.60 -5.14
C ILE A 60 11.05 -9.68 -5.49
N LEU A 61 10.80 -10.88 -4.98
CA LEU A 61 11.62 -12.05 -5.20
C LEU A 61 10.90 -13.06 -6.09
N ARG A 62 11.58 -13.54 -7.12
CA ARG A 62 11.13 -14.62 -7.99
C ARG A 62 12.10 -15.77 -7.89
N LYS A 63 11.63 -16.94 -7.45
CA LYS A 63 12.50 -18.12 -7.19
C LYS A 63 13.69 -17.77 -6.28
N ALA A 64 13.43 -17.00 -5.21
CA ALA A 64 14.41 -16.47 -4.25
C ALA A 64 15.41 -15.42 -4.79
N GLU A 65 15.36 -15.08 -6.08
CA GLU A 65 16.18 -14.00 -6.67
C GLU A 65 15.44 -12.67 -6.63
N LYS A 66 16.12 -11.60 -6.24
CA LYS A 66 15.52 -10.25 -6.22
C LYS A 66 15.41 -9.69 -7.63
N ILE A 67 14.18 -9.59 -8.14
CA ILE A 67 13.90 -9.09 -9.50
C ILE A 67 13.50 -7.62 -9.53
N PHE A 68 13.09 -7.07 -8.38
CA PHE A 68 12.78 -5.65 -8.25
C PHE A 68 13.08 -5.18 -6.82
N SER A 69 13.56 -3.94 -6.71
CA SER A 69 13.81 -3.25 -5.45
C SER A 69 13.58 -1.76 -5.64
N GLY A 70 12.96 -1.10 -4.66
CA GLY A 70 12.87 0.35 -4.64
C GLY A 70 12.55 0.85 -3.25
N ASP A 71 12.92 2.11 -3.00
CA ASP A 71 12.65 2.80 -1.75
C ASP A 71 12.07 4.20 -2.01
N VAL A 72 11.30 4.69 -1.05
CA VAL A 72 10.79 6.06 -1.06
C VAL A 72 10.55 6.55 0.37
N ALA A 73 10.89 7.81 0.64
CA ALA A 73 10.55 8.47 1.89
C ALA A 73 9.11 9.00 1.88
N ILE A 74 8.44 9.00 3.04
CA ILE A 74 7.09 9.58 3.21
C ILE A 74 7.04 11.05 2.77
N ASN A 75 8.12 11.80 2.94
CA ASN A 75 8.24 13.21 2.55
C ASN A 75 8.07 13.47 1.03
N ARG A 76 8.11 12.43 0.20
CA ARG A 76 7.83 12.52 -1.24
C ARG A 76 6.34 12.53 -1.57
N MET A 77 5.47 12.23 -0.61
CA MET A 77 4.03 12.31 -0.80
C MET A 77 3.59 13.77 -1.01
N LYS A 78 2.95 14.04 -2.15
CA LYS A 78 2.38 15.37 -2.46
C LYS A 78 1.18 15.72 -1.57
N ARG A 79 0.32 14.74 -1.27
CA ARG A 79 -0.88 14.91 -0.43
C ARG A 79 -0.58 14.36 0.95
N LYS A 80 -0.95 15.11 1.99
CA LYS A 80 -0.66 14.70 3.38
C LYS A 80 -1.68 13.67 3.87
N HIS A 81 -1.30 12.83 4.83
CA HIS A 81 -2.21 11.84 5.45
C HIS A 81 -3.54 12.45 5.91
N ARG A 82 -3.48 13.63 6.54
CA ARG A 82 -4.67 14.34 7.04
C ARG A 82 -5.59 14.81 5.90
N GLU A 83 -5.02 15.33 4.82
CA GLU A 83 -5.80 15.74 3.64
C GLU A 83 -6.55 14.53 3.05
N LEU A 84 -5.88 13.38 2.92
CA LEU A 84 -6.52 12.16 2.41
C LEU A 84 -7.64 11.66 3.33
N ALA A 85 -7.44 11.72 4.66
CA ALA A 85 -8.46 11.36 5.63
C ALA A 85 -9.68 12.31 5.57
N GLU A 86 -9.46 13.62 5.40
CA GLU A 86 -10.52 14.61 5.25
C GLU A 86 -11.39 14.33 4.02
N TYR A 87 -10.80 13.93 2.89
CA TYR A 87 -11.56 13.55 1.70
C TYR A 87 -12.35 12.25 1.90
N LEU A 88 -11.76 11.25 2.55
CA LEU A 88 -12.43 9.98 2.85
C LEU A 88 -13.72 10.21 3.66
N PHE A 89 -13.67 11.03 4.70
CA PHE A 89 -14.79 11.25 5.62
C PHE A 89 -15.83 12.29 5.16
N ARG A 90 -15.66 12.93 4.00
CA ARG A 90 -16.56 14.02 3.57
C ARG A 90 -18.01 13.58 3.36
N GLU A 91 -18.21 12.41 2.75
CA GLU A 91 -19.55 11.88 2.43
C GLU A 91 -19.68 10.38 2.77
N THR A 92 -18.73 9.82 3.52
CA THR A 92 -18.76 8.42 3.94
C THR A 92 -18.57 8.30 5.45
N SER A 93 -19.31 7.36 6.06
CA SER A 93 -19.32 7.16 7.50
C SER A 93 -18.66 5.83 7.86
N PHE A 94 -17.68 5.87 8.77
CA PHE A 94 -17.02 4.70 9.32
C PHE A 94 -17.22 4.65 10.85
N PRO A 95 -18.30 4.01 11.34
CA PRO A 95 -18.60 3.97 12.77
C PRO A 95 -17.43 3.40 13.58
N HIS A 96 -16.81 2.33 13.08
CA HIS A 96 -15.73 1.58 13.74
C HIS A 96 -14.32 1.93 13.25
N GLY A 97 -14.17 2.96 12.42
CA GLY A 97 -12.90 3.29 11.76
C GLY A 97 -12.69 2.52 10.45
N VAL A 98 -11.57 2.80 9.80
CA VAL A 98 -11.23 2.33 8.45
C VAL A 98 -9.72 2.38 8.24
N TYR A 99 -9.19 1.48 7.41
CA TYR A 99 -7.82 1.57 6.91
C TYR A 99 -7.81 2.36 5.59
N LEU A 100 -6.88 3.32 5.48
CA LEU A 100 -6.68 4.13 4.29
C LEU A 100 -5.29 3.85 3.72
N MET A 101 -5.24 3.23 2.53
CA MET A 101 -3.99 3.08 1.77
C MET A 101 -3.70 4.39 1.03
N THR A 102 -2.55 5.00 1.30
CA THR A 102 -2.28 6.41 0.93
C THR A 102 -1.57 6.60 -0.41
N GLY A 103 -1.56 5.55 -1.24
CA GLY A 103 -0.86 5.50 -2.52
C GLY A 103 0.57 4.97 -2.40
N THR A 104 1.24 4.80 -3.54
CA THR A 104 2.62 4.31 -3.62
C THR A 104 3.50 5.28 -4.41
N GLY A 105 4.75 5.44 -3.98
CA GLY A 105 5.81 6.12 -4.73
C GLY A 105 6.76 5.15 -5.44
N ILE A 106 6.58 3.84 -5.26
CA ILE A 106 7.43 2.80 -5.85
C ILE A 106 6.60 2.04 -6.88
N VAL A 107 7.01 2.14 -8.14
CA VAL A 107 6.31 1.55 -9.28
C VAL A 107 7.33 0.76 -10.11
N PRO A 108 7.16 -0.56 -10.26
CA PRO A 108 7.95 -1.34 -11.21
C PRO A 108 7.79 -0.82 -12.66
N PRO A 109 8.77 -1.08 -13.55
CA PRO A 109 8.68 -0.70 -14.96
C PRO A 109 7.43 -1.27 -15.65
N ASP A 110 6.98 -0.64 -16.73
CA ASP A 110 5.72 -1.00 -17.41
C ASP A 110 5.66 -2.46 -17.92
N HIS A 111 6.80 -3.07 -18.23
CA HIS A 111 6.89 -4.47 -18.68
C HIS A 111 6.94 -5.48 -17.52
N PHE A 112 6.92 -5.00 -16.27
CA PHE A 112 6.97 -5.85 -15.08
C PHE A 112 5.57 -6.36 -14.73
N THR A 113 5.45 -7.68 -14.60
CA THR A 113 4.27 -8.31 -14.03
C THR A 113 4.65 -9.36 -13.00
N LEU A 114 3.82 -9.49 -11.99
CA LEU A 114 3.93 -10.50 -10.97
C LEU A 114 3.49 -11.86 -11.54
N VAL A 115 4.12 -12.93 -11.06
CA VAL A 115 3.71 -14.30 -11.37
C VAL A 115 3.44 -15.08 -10.10
N VAL A 116 2.64 -16.13 -10.21
CA VAL A 116 2.37 -17.06 -9.10
C VAL A 116 3.69 -17.52 -8.47
N GLY A 117 3.76 -17.44 -7.15
CA GLY A 117 4.95 -17.78 -6.37
C GLY A 117 5.97 -16.66 -6.18
N ASP A 118 5.79 -15.49 -6.81
CA ASP A 118 6.58 -14.30 -6.46
C ASP A 118 6.31 -13.93 -5.00
N GLN A 119 7.37 -13.53 -4.28
CA GLN A 119 7.28 -13.04 -2.91
C GLN A 119 7.48 -11.53 -2.89
N ILE A 120 6.50 -10.82 -2.37
CA ILE A 120 6.49 -9.36 -2.22
C ILE A 120 6.81 -9.06 -0.76
N LYS A 121 7.83 -8.23 -0.53
CA LYS A 121 8.22 -7.74 0.81
C LYS A 121 8.11 -6.23 0.83
N ILE A 122 7.23 -5.71 1.69
CA ILE A 122 7.10 -4.27 1.91
C ILE A 122 7.52 -3.99 3.34
N SER A 123 8.53 -3.15 3.52
CA SER A 123 9.03 -2.72 4.82
C SER A 123 8.80 -1.23 5.02
N ILE A 124 8.45 -0.84 6.25
CA ILE A 124 8.39 0.58 6.65
C ILE A 124 9.18 0.73 7.94
N ASP A 125 10.10 1.70 7.99
CA ASP A 125 10.95 1.92 9.16
C ASP A 125 10.10 2.14 10.42
N GLY A 126 10.44 1.41 11.49
CA GLY A 126 9.74 1.47 12.77
C GLY A 126 8.42 0.67 12.84
N ILE A 127 7.94 0.09 11.72
CA ILE A 127 6.72 -0.74 11.71
C ILE A 127 7.07 -2.22 11.56
N GLY A 128 7.85 -2.60 10.54
CA GLY A 128 8.22 -3.99 10.27
C GLY A 128 8.23 -4.33 8.78
N THR A 129 7.93 -5.59 8.46
CA THR A 129 7.85 -6.08 7.08
C THR A 129 6.59 -6.91 6.85
N LEU A 130 5.81 -6.53 5.85
CA LEU A 130 4.70 -7.31 5.31
C LEU A 130 5.23 -8.21 4.18
N VAL A 131 5.01 -9.51 4.29
CA VAL A 131 5.41 -10.49 3.27
C VAL A 131 4.16 -11.16 2.72
N ASN A 132 3.97 -11.08 1.41
CA ASN A 132 2.91 -11.79 0.70
C ASN A 132 3.50 -12.65 -0.42
N THR A 133 2.89 -13.79 -0.68
CA THR A 133 3.22 -14.63 -1.84
C THR A 133 2.06 -14.56 -2.83
N VAL A 134 2.37 -14.33 -4.10
CA VAL A 134 1.37 -14.27 -5.16
C VAL A 134 0.72 -15.64 -5.34
N GLY A 135 -0.58 -15.71 -5.04
CA GLY A 135 -1.42 -16.89 -5.21
C GLY A 135 -2.00 -17.02 -6.62
N GLN A 136 -2.81 -18.06 -6.82
CA GLN A 136 -3.66 -18.19 -8.02
C GLN A 136 -4.88 -17.28 -7.93
#